data_AF-A0A2R6R2A6-F1
#
_entry.id   AF-A0A2R6R2A6-F1
#
_cell.length_a   1.000
_cell.length_b   1.000
_cell.length_c   1.000
_cell.angle_alpha   90.00
_cell.angle_beta   90.00
_cell.angle_gamma   90.00
#
_symmetry.space_group_name_H-M   'P 1'
#
loop_
_entity.id
_entity.type
_entity.pdbx_description
1 polymer ?
#
loop_
_entity_poly.entity_id
_entity_poly.type
_entity_poly.pdbx_seq_one_letter_code
_entity_poly.pdbx_strand_id
1 'polypeptide(L)'
;MDLRGHGKSSTENELDLSVETLCNDVIAVLKTMYGDSPPAIVLVGHSMGGSVAVHVAAKKALPSLNGLVVVDVVEGTAMASLMHMQKILSNRMQYFSTIEKAIEWSVRGGSLRNIESARVSIPSTLKHDDSKKCYIYRARLEETEQYWRGWV
;
A
#
# COMPACT_ATOMS: atom_id res chain seq x y z
N MET A 1 2.45 -3.13 -8.76
CA MET A 1 3.77 -2.81 -8.19
C MET A 1 3.64 -2.92 -6.68
N ASP A 2 4.53 -3.67 -6.02
CA ASP A 2 4.64 -3.65 -4.57
C ASP A 2 5.41 -2.39 -4.16
N LEU A 3 4.80 -1.49 -3.39
CA LEU A 3 5.48 -0.30 -2.88
C LEU A 3 6.45 -0.67 -1.75
N ARG A 4 7.38 0.23 -1.42
CA ARG A 4 8.25 0.12 -0.25
C ARG A 4 7.46 -0.30 1.00
N GLY A 5 8.03 -1.20 1.79
CA GLY A 5 7.42 -1.71 3.02
C GLY A 5 6.21 -2.62 2.80
N HIS A 6 5.84 -2.92 1.55
CA HIS A 6 4.71 -3.76 1.18
C HIS A 6 5.13 -4.92 0.29
N GLY A 7 4.36 -6.02 0.36
CA GLY A 7 4.58 -7.21 -0.46
C GLY A 7 6.03 -7.72 -0.37
N LYS A 8 6.63 -7.97 -1.54
CA LYS A 8 7.99 -8.51 -1.67
C LYS A 8 9.06 -7.44 -1.92
N SER A 9 8.70 -6.16 -2.00
CA SER A 9 9.67 -5.08 -2.13
C SER A 9 10.52 -4.96 -0.86
N SER A 10 11.82 -4.74 -1.06
CA SER A 10 12.82 -4.58 0.01
C SER A 10 13.62 -3.31 -0.25
N THR A 11 13.83 -2.51 0.79
CA THR A 11 14.55 -1.24 0.72
C THR A 11 15.35 -1.06 2.01
N GLU A 12 16.44 -0.27 1.98
CA GLU A 12 17.28 -0.03 3.16
C GLU A 12 16.47 0.55 4.34
N ASN A 13 15.59 1.51 4.07
CA ASN A 13 14.66 2.06 5.04
C ASN A 13 13.20 1.81 4.63
N GLU A 14 12.60 0.73 5.12
CA GLU A 14 11.21 0.38 4.82
C GLU A 14 10.17 1.26 5.51
N LEU A 15 10.57 2.10 6.47
CA LEU A 15 9.67 2.95 7.24
C LEU A 15 9.52 4.36 6.65
N ASP A 16 10.42 4.80 5.77
CA ASP A 16 10.24 6.05 5.05
C ASP A 16 9.17 5.90 3.97
N LEU A 17 7.93 6.00 4.41
CA LEU A 17 6.74 6.03 3.57
C LEU A 17 6.27 7.46 3.32
N SER A 18 7.16 8.45 3.33
CA SER A 18 6.79 9.80 2.91
C SER A 18 6.33 9.78 1.44
N VAL A 19 5.36 10.66 1.12
CA VAL A 19 4.80 10.69 -0.24
C VAL A 19 5.87 10.98 -1.30
N GLU A 20 6.86 11.81 -0.96
CA GLU A 20 7.99 12.10 -1.84
C GLU A 20 8.81 10.84 -2.15
N THR A 21 9.20 10.13 -1.10
CA THR A 21 9.97 8.89 -1.19
C THR A 21 9.21 7.79 -1.95
N LEU A 22 7.90 7.64 -1.73
CA LEU A 22 7.05 6.71 -2.48
C LEU A 22 6.91 7.10 -3.97
N CYS A 23 6.77 8.40 -4.28
CA CYS A 23 6.74 8.86 -5.67
C CYS A 23 8.05 8.59 -6.41
N ASN A 24 9.17 8.81 -5.71
CA ASN A 24 10.50 8.60 -6.28
C ASN A 24 10.72 7.11 -6.60
N ASP A 25 10.23 6.18 -5.77
CA ASP A 25 10.24 4.74 -6.08
C ASP A 25 9.48 4.42 -7.37
N VAL A 26 8.26 4.94 -7.52
CA VAL A 26 7.44 4.67 -8.71
C VAL A 26 8.16 5.15 -9.97
N ILE A 27 8.72 6.37 -9.94
CA ILE A 27 9.49 6.92 -11.05
C ILE A 27 10.76 6.09 -11.32
N ALA A 28 11.47 5.68 -10.27
CA ALA A 28 12.67 4.87 -10.40
C ALA A 28 12.36 3.52 -11.06
N VAL A 29 11.31 2.81 -10.61
CA VAL A 29 10.88 1.55 -11.21
C VAL A 29 10.51 1.71 -12.68
N LEU A 30 9.74 2.74 -13.04
CA LEU A 30 9.36 3.00 -14.42
C LEU A 30 10.58 3.29 -15.31
N LYS A 31 11.53 4.09 -14.81
CA LYS A 31 12.80 4.35 -15.52
C LYS A 31 13.64 3.09 -15.67
N THR A 32 13.73 2.24 -14.64
CA THR A 32 14.46 0.97 -14.72
C THR A 32 13.80 0.00 -15.72
N MET A 33 12.47 -0.04 -15.78
CA MET A 33 11.74 -0.93 -16.67
C MET A 33 11.79 -0.49 -18.14
N TYR A 34 11.72 0.81 -18.40
CA TYR A 34 11.48 1.32 -19.76
C TYR A 34 12.50 2.35 -20.28
N GLY A 35 13.45 2.78 -19.44
CA GLY A 35 14.46 3.78 -19.80
C GLY A 35 13.83 5.08 -20.29
N ASP A 36 14.34 5.59 -21.41
CA ASP A 36 13.91 6.85 -22.04
C ASP A 36 12.73 6.67 -23.01
N SER A 37 12.24 5.45 -23.22
CA SER A 37 11.13 5.16 -24.15
C SER A 37 9.98 4.39 -23.47
N PRO A 38 9.37 4.96 -22.41
CA PRO A 38 8.22 4.33 -21.76
C PRO A 38 7.01 4.26 -22.70
N PRO A 39 6.22 3.18 -22.64
CA PRO A 39 4.95 3.11 -23.34
C PRO A 39 3.95 4.12 -22.75
N ALA A 40 2.77 4.23 -23.36
CA ALA A 40 1.65 4.95 -22.76
C ALA A 40 1.31 4.33 -21.39
N ILE A 41 1.36 5.14 -20.33
CA ILE A 41 1.16 4.72 -18.94
C ILE A 41 -0.17 5.28 -18.43
N VAL A 42 -0.96 4.43 -17.78
CA VAL A 42 -2.09 4.85 -16.94
C VAL A 42 -1.78 4.49 -15.51
N LEU A 43 -1.76 5.48 -14.62
CA LEU A 43 -1.59 5.24 -13.19
C LEU A 43 -2.95 4.94 -12.55
N VAL A 44 -3.02 3.84 -11.80
CA VAL A 44 -4.21 3.44 -11.04
C VAL A 44 -3.79 3.26 -9.60
N GLY A 45 -4.37 4.04 -8.70
CA GLY A 45 -4.04 4.02 -7.28
C GLY A 45 -5.28 3.92 -6.39
N HIS A 46 -5.19 3.09 -5.34
CA HIS A 46 -6.22 2.92 -4.33
C HIS A 46 -5.71 3.44 -2.97
N SER A 47 -6.55 4.15 -2.22
CA SER A 47 -6.20 4.68 -0.88
C SER A 47 -4.84 5.41 -0.91
N MET A 48 -3.88 5.04 -0.05
CA MET A 48 -2.50 5.58 -0.08
C MET A 48 -1.88 5.57 -1.49
N GLY A 49 -2.08 4.50 -2.26
CA GLY A 49 -1.56 4.39 -3.63
C GLY A 49 -2.22 5.39 -4.60
N GLY A 50 -3.44 5.83 -4.31
CA GLY A 50 -4.13 6.89 -5.05
C GLY A 50 -3.45 8.24 -4.86
N SER A 51 -3.11 8.60 -3.62
CA SER A 51 -2.33 9.80 -3.33
C SER A 51 -0.97 9.75 -4.02
N VAL A 52 -0.23 8.64 -3.90
CA VAL A 52 1.06 8.48 -4.62
C VAL A 52 0.87 8.67 -6.13
N ALA A 53 -0.17 8.08 -6.74
CA ALA A 53 -0.43 8.24 -8.17
C ALA A 53 -0.69 9.70 -8.57
N VAL A 54 -1.48 10.44 -7.77
CA VAL A 54 -1.73 11.87 -7.98
C VAL A 54 -0.43 12.67 -7.88
N HIS A 55 0.37 12.44 -6.84
CA HIS A 55 1.64 13.15 -6.65
C HIS A 55 2.67 12.85 -7.75
N VAL A 56 2.77 11.59 -8.21
CA VAL A 56 3.61 11.22 -9.36
C VAL A 56 3.15 11.96 -10.62
N ALA A 57 1.85 12.02 -10.88
CA ALA A 57 1.30 12.75 -12.02
C ALA A 57 1.59 14.26 -11.92
N ALA A 58 1.43 14.84 -10.73
CA ALA A 58 1.68 16.26 -10.47
C ALA A 58 3.15 16.66 -10.65
N LYS A 59 4.10 15.75 -10.39
CA LYS A 59 5.54 15.98 -10.65
C LYS A 59 5.85 16.15 -12.14
N LYS A 60 4.97 15.74 -13.05
CA LYS A 60 5.17 15.78 -14.52
C LYS A 60 6.49 15.12 -14.98
N ALA A 61 7.00 14.18 -14.20
CA ALA A 61 8.26 13.47 -14.46
C ALA A 61 8.08 12.28 -15.42
N LEU A 62 6.84 11.97 -15.82
CA LEU A 62 6.47 10.88 -16.72
C LEU A 62 5.78 11.45 -17.96
N PRO A 63 6.54 11.80 -19.03
CA PRO A 63 5.96 12.35 -20.25
C PRO A 63 4.96 11.42 -20.94
N SER A 64 5.08 10.10 -20.73
CA SER A 64 4.17 9.09 -21.30
C SER A 64 2.96 8.79 -20.41
N LEU A 65 2.69 9.60 -19.38
CA LEU A 65 1.49 9.46 -18.58
C LEU A 65 0.26 9.91 -19.38
N ASN A 66 -0.61 8.97 -19.73
CA ASN A 66 -1.82 9.18 -20.54
C ASN A 66 -3.12 9.09 -19.73
N GLY A 67 -3.07 8.69 -18.46
CA GLY A 67 -4.26 8.64 -17.61
C GLY A 67 -3.94 8.46 -16.14
N LEU A 68 -4.88 8.91 -15.30
CA LEU A 68 -4.83 8.76 -13.85
C LEU A 68 -6.21 8.30 -13.35
N VAL A 69 -6.23 7.24 -12.57
CA VAL A 69 -7.42 6.70 -11.91
C VAL A 69 -7.13 6.60 -10.42
N VAL A 70 -8.02 7.19 -9.63
CA VAL A 70 -7.94 7.19 -8.17
C VAL A 70 -9.18 6.50 -7.62
N VAL A 71 -8.98 5.48 -6.79
CA VAL A 71 -10.05 4.66 -6.22
C VAL A 71 -10.11 4.89 -4.72
N ASP A 72 -11.28 5.32 -4.24
CA ASP A 72 -11.60 5.45 -2.81
C ASP A 72 -10.65 6.41 -2.03
N VAL A 73 -10.29 7.54 -2.67
CA VAL A 73 -9.56 8.65 -2.04
C VAL A 73 -10.40 9.92 -2.19
N VAL A 74 -10.74 10.54 -1.06
CA VAL A 74 -11.42 11.84 -1.01
C VAL A 74 -10.78 12.66 0.11
N GLU A 75 -10.07 13.73 -0.24
CA GLU A 75 -9.26 14.57 0.66
C GLU A 75 -10.03 14.99 1.94
N GLY A 76 -11.27 15.47 1.78
CA GLY A 76 -12.11 15.93 2.89
C GLY A 76 -12.57 14.84 3.86
N THR A 77 -12.79 13.60 3.38
CA THR A 77 -13.15 12.46 4.26
C THR A 77 -11.91 11.74 4.76
N ALA A 78 -10.81 11.78 4.02
CA ALA A 78 -9.57 11.10 4.35
C ALA A 78 -8.91 11.69 5.61
N MET A 79 -8.91 13.02 5.78
CA MET A 79 -8.40 13.64 7.03
C MET A 79 -9.18 13.21 8.27
N ALA A 80 -10.51 13.18 8.19
CA ALA A 80 -11.35 12.68 9.27
C ALA A 80 -11.18 11.16 9.48
N SER A 81 -10.83 10.42 8.43
CA SER A 81 -10.59 8.98 8.47
C SER A 81 -9.22 8.60 9.06
N LEU A 82 -8.25 9.52 9.14
CA LEU A 82 -6.96 9.25 9.79
C LEU A 82 -7.12 8.85 11.26
N MET A 83 -8.00 9.54 12.00
CA MET A 83 -8.35 9.14 13.38
C MET A 83 -9.00 7.75 13.45
N HIS A 84 -9.79 7.40 12.42
CA HIS A 84 -10.39 6.08 12.32
C HIS A 84 -9.34 5.01 11.98
N MET A 85 -8.30 5.34 11.21
CA MET A 85 -7.23 4.42 10.85
C MET A 85 -6.44 3.95 12.07
N GLN A 86 -6.08 4.85 13.00
CA GLN A 86 -5.46 4.45 14.27
C GLN A 86 -6.34 3.45 15.03
N LYS A 87 -7.65 3.73 15.11
CA LYS A 87 -8.61 2.85 15.79
C LYS A 87 -8.78 1.50 15.07
N ILE A 88 -8.73 1.47 13.74
CA ILE A 88 -8.79 0.24 12.95
C ILE A 88 -7.54 -0.60 13.22
N LEU A 89 -6.36 0.03 13.18
CA LEU A 89 -5.09 -0.67 13.42
C LEU A 89 -4.94 -1.16 14.85
N SER A 90 -5.44 -0.43 15.85
CA SER A 90 -5.39 -0.88 17.25
C SER A 90 -6.35 -2.05 17.53
N ASN A 91 -7.48 -2.12 16.84
CA ASN A 91 -8.46 -3.20 17.00
C ASN A 91 -8.23 -4.41 16.07
N ARG A 92 -7.26 -4.34 15.14
CA ARG A 92 -7.00 -5.45 14.22
C ARG A 92 -6.36 -6.63 14.94
N MET A 93 -6.63 -7.84 14.43
CA MET A 93 -5.94 -9.05 14.86
C MET A 93 -4.44 -8.89 14.63
N GLN A 94 -3.62 -9.00 15.68
CA GLN A 94 -2.19 -8.65 15.64
C GLN A 94 -1.31 -9.73 15.00
N TYR A 95 -1.75 -10.99 15.04
CA TYR A 95 -1.01 -12.12 14.48
C TYR A 95 -1.96 -13.24 14.08
N PHE A 96 -1.49 -14.13 13.19
CA PHE A 96 -2.23 -15.31 12.74
C PHE A 96 -1.36 -16.55 12.88
N SER A 97 -1.95 -17.69 13.26
CA SER A 97 -1.21 -18.96 13.32
C SER A 97 -0.91 -19.54 11.94
N THR A 98 -1.75 -19.24 10.95
CA THR A 98 -1.64 -19.73 9.57
C THR A 98 -2.17 -18.67 8.61
N ILE A 99 -1.76 -18.76 7.33
CA ILE A 99 -2.27 -17.89 6.27
C ILE A 99 -3.77 -18.13 6.05
N GLU A 100 -4.23 -19.37 6.15
CA GLU A 100 -5.63 -19.75 6.01
C GLU A 100 -6.51 -19.04 7.05
N LYS A 101 -6.03 -18.92 8.29
CA LYS A 101 -6.74 -18.19 9.35
C LYS A 101 -6.79 -16.69 9.07
N ALA A 102 -5.76 -16.11 8.49
CA ALA A 102 -5.80 -14.72 8.06
C ALA A 102 -6.82 -14.48 6.95
N ILE A 103 -6.85 -15.37 5.94
CA ILE A 103 -7.83 -15.31 4.85
C ILE A 103 -9.26 -15.42 5.41
N GLU A 104 -9.50 -16.41 6.27
CA GLU A 104 -10.80 -16.62 6.92
C GLU A 104 -11.23 -15.37 7.70
N TRP A 105 -10.34 -14.80 8.50
CA TRP A 105 -10.59 -13.60 9.28
C TRP A 105 -10.95 -12.39 8.40
N SER A 106 -10.17 -12.14 7.34
CA SER A 106 -10.40 -11.03 6.42
C SER A 106 -11.74 -11.11 5.71
N VAL A 107 -12.21 -12.32 5.37
CA VAL A 107 -13.52 -12.54 4.76
C VAL A 107 -14.65 -12.42 5.78
N ARG A 108 -14.56 -13.13 6.91
CA ARG A 108 -15.61 -13.10 7.94
C ARG A 108 -15.78 -11.73 8.58
N GLY A 109 -14.69 -10.99 8.75
CA GLY A 109 -14.68 -9.62 9.27
C GLY A 109 -15.22 -8.59 8.27
N GLY A 110 -15.54 -8.99 7.05
CA GLY A 110 -16.12 -8.12 6.02
C GLY A 110 -15.13 -7.18 5.34
N SER A 111 -13.83 -7.26 5.66
CA SER A 111 -12.79 -6.46 5.02
C SER A 111 -12.60 -6.83 3.55
N LEU A 112 -12.75 -8.12 3.22
CA LEU A 112 -12.78 -8.61 1.84
C LEU A 112 -14.06 -9.41 1.61
N ARG A 113 -14.84 -9.04 0.59
CA ARG A 113 -16.07 -9.77 0.23
C ARG A 113 -15.83 -10.89 -0.78
N ASN A 114 -14.79 -10.75 -1.60
CA ASN A 114 -14.43 -11.74 -2.61
C ASN A 114 -13.39 -12.73 -2.03
N ILE A 115 -13.80 -13.99 -1.88
CA ILE A 115 -12.98 -15.06 -1.33
C ILE A 115 -11.77 -15.37 -2.22
N GLU A 116 -11.96 -15.40 -3.55
CA GLU A 116 -10.87 -15.67 -4.49
C GLU A 116 -9.81 -14.57 -4.41
N SER A 117 -10.24 -13.31 -4.36
CA SER A 117 -9.33 -12.18 -4.16
C SER A 117 -8.59 -12.31 -2.82
N ALA A 118 -9.28 -12.67 -1.74
CA ALA A 118 -8.66 -12.82 -0.42
C ALA A 118 -7.57 -13.91 -0.40
N ARG A 119 -7.82 -15.05 -1.05
CA ARG A 119 -6.84 -16.15 -1.15
C ARG A 119 -5.56 -15.75 -1.88
N VAL A 120 -5.65 -14.79 -2.81
CA VAL A 120 -4.50 -14.29 -3.59
C VAL A 120 -3.82 -13.11 -2.90
N SER A 121 -4.57 -12.17 -2.34
CA SER A 121 -4.01 -10.91 -1.85
C SER A 121 -3.55 -10.94 -0.40
N ILE A 122 -4.20 -11.68 0.50
CA ILE A 122 -3.83 -11.70 1.93
C ILE A 122 -2.41 -12.23 2.19
N PRO A 123 -1.92 -13.30 1.53
CA PRO A 123 -0.60 -13.84 1.84
C PRO A 123 0.54 -12.82 1.71
N SER A 124 0.49 -11.91 0.73
CA SER A 124 1.52 -10.88 0.53
C SER A 124 1.46 -9.73 1.54
N THR A 125 0.36 -9.62 2.30
CA THR A 125 0.24 -8.63 3.38
C THR A 125 0.87 -9.08 4.69
N LEU A 126 1.33 -10.34 4.76
CA LEU A 126 1.87 -10.97 5.95
C LEU A 126 3.32 -11.42 5.74
N LYS A 127 4.03 -11.57 6.85
CA LYS A 127 5.34 -12.23 6.91
C LYS A 127 5.40 -13.18 8.10
N HIS A 128 6.17 -14.25 7.98
CA HIS A 128 6.38 -15.18 9.08
C HIS A 128 7.39 -14.59 10.08
N ASP A 129 7.07 -14.67 11.37
CA ASP A 129 7.96 -14.36 12.49
C ASP A 129 8.42 -15.69 13.08
N ASP A 130 9.65 -16.10 12.77
CA ASP A 130 10.23 -17.37 13.21
C ASP A 130 10.34 -17.47 14.74
N SER A 131 10.53 -16.33 15.42
CA SER A 131 10.68 -16.29 16.88
C SER A 131 9.36 -16.57 17.58
N LYS A 132 8.24 -16.09 17.01
CA LYS A 132 6.88 -16.26 17.57
C LYS A 132 6.11 -17.41 16.93
N LYS A 133 6.65 -18.02 15.87
CA LYS A 133 6.01 -19.07 15.06
C LYS A 133 4.60 -18.67 14.61
N CYS A 134 4.47 -17.44 14.11
CA CYS A 134 3.21 -16.88 13.66
C CYS A 134 3.42 -15.92 12.49
N TYR A 135 2.32 -15.52 11.85
CA TYR A 135 2.30 -14.52 10.80
C TYR A 135 1.89 -13.16 11.36
N ILE A 136 2.67 -12.14 11.04
CA ILE A 136 2.42 -10.73 11.38
C ILE A 136 2.30 -9.90 10.10
N TYR A 137 1.72 -8.70 10.19
CA TYR A 137 1.64 -7.82 9.03
C TYR A 137 3.03 -7.44 8.51
N ARG A 138 3.17 -7.50 7.18
CA ARG A 138 4.37 -7.08 6.46
C ARG A 138 4.58 -5.57 6.61
N ALA A 139 3.53 -4.80 6.37
CA ALA A 139 3.53 -3.35 6.51
C ALA A 139 3.25 -2.96 7.97
N ARG A 140 4.18 -2.21 8.56
CA ARG A 140 4.11 -1.69 9.93
C ARG A 140 3.48 -0.30 9.92
N LEU A 141 2.21 -0.24 9.50
CA LEU A 141 1.51 1.01 9.25
C LEU A 141 1.49 1.92 10.49
N GLU A 142 1.34 1.35 11.69
CA GLU A 142 1.36 2.09 12.96
C GLU A 142 2.64 2.92 13.15
N GLU A 143 3.79 2.44 12.66
CA GLU A 143 5.08 3.12 12.75
C GLU A 143 5.24 4.23 11.70
N THR A 144 4.25 4.42 10.82
CA THR A 144 4.33 5.35 9.67
C THR A 144 3.35 6.51 9.79
N GLU A 145 2.69 6.66 10.95
CA GLU A 145 1.64 7.64 11.21
C GLU A 145 2.05 9.08 10.83
N GLN A 146 3.31 9.43 11.10
CA GLN A 146 3.88 10.74 10.76
C GLN A 146 3.76 11.12 9.27
N TYR A 147 3.61 10.14 8.38
CA TYR A 147 3.48 10.36 6.93
C TYR A 147 2.03 10.38 6.45
N TRP A 148 1.08 9.89 7.23
CA TRP A 148 -0.30 9.68 6.76
C TRP A 148 -0.97 10.97 6.32
N ARG A 149 -0.67 12.09 6.98
CA ARG A 149 -1.16 13.41 6.57
C ARG A 149 -0.69 13.82 5.18
N GLY A 150 0.49 13.37 4.75
CA GLY A 150 1.00 13.62 3.40
C GLY A 150 0.44 12.67 2.35
N TRP A 151 -0.36 11.67 2.75
CA TRP A 151 -1.07 10.76 1.83
C TRP A 151 -2.50 11.20 1.58
N VAL A 152 -2.94 12.31 2.17
CA VAL A 152 -4.29 12.85 2.05
C VAL A 152 -4.28 14.11 1.22
#